data_AF-L9L0H6-F1
#
_entry.id   AF-L9L0H6-F1
#
_cell.length_a   1.000
_cell.length_b   1.000
_cell.length_c   1.000
_cell.angle_alpha   90.00
_cell.angle_beta   90.00
_cell.angle_gamma   90.00
#
_symmetry.space_group_name_H-M   'P 1'
#
loop_
_entity.id
_entity.type
_entity.pdbx_description
1 polymer ?
#
loop_
_entity_poly.entity_id
_entity_poly.type
_entity_poly.pdbx_seq_one_letter_code
_entity_poly.pdbx_strand_id
1 'polypeptide(L)'
;MVLTKMKEITEAYLGKTVTNVMVAVLAYFYDSQNQATKDAGTIAGLNVFRITNEPTAPVIAYGLDKKFRAERNVLILTWEVALLMNRLLYLHYLSQFEALNTDLLCVTLDPVVKVLQNTKLDKSQINDIILVDGSTCLPKIQKLLQDFFNGKKLTKSINPDKAVAYSVAVQAAISSGDKSESAQDLLLWDVPLLSLGIETTGGVMTVLIKCNTTIPTKQTQPSLQTPTTNLACSFRFMKIKVTFDIDANRILNISTVDKSTEFTYTFNIKATVENEKLQGKINDEDKQKILDKCSEIINWFDKNQTAKKEEFEHQQKELEKVCNPIITKLYQSAGGMPGRIPRGMFGVFPGGDVLPSGGASSGSTIEEVD
;
A
#
# COMPACT_ATOMS: atom_id res chain seq x y z
N MET A 1 -23.52 16.40 0.81
CA MET A 1 -22.94 15.05 1.03
C MET A 1 -22.54 14.91 2.50
N VAL A 2 -22.45 13.67 3.02
CA VAL A 2 -22.25 13.38 4.47
C VAL A 2 -20.97 14.00 5.03
N LEU A 3 -19.82 13.82 4.37
CA LEU A 3 -18.54 14.37 4.83
C LEU A 3 -18.53 15.90 4.88
N THR A 4 -19.14 16.57 3.89
CA THR A 4 -19.32 18.02 3.90
C THR A 4 -20.12 18.46 5.13
N LYS A 5 -21.20 17.73 5.47
CA LYS A 5 -22.02 18.09 6.62
C LYS A 5 -21.27 17.87 7.95
N MET A 6 -20.50 16.79 8.05
CA MET A 6 -19.66 16.54 9.23
C MET A 6 -18.56 17.59 9.38
N LYS A 7 -17.97 18.04 8.27
CA LYS A 7 -17.02 19.16 8.25
C LYS A 7 -17.67 20.43 8.79
N GLU A 8 -18.82 20.84 8.27
CA GLU A 8 -19.55 22.03 8.74
C GLU A 8 -19.84 21.99 10.25
N ILE A 9 -20.34 20.86 10.75
CA ILE A 9 -20.64 20.68 12.19
C ILE A 9 -19.36 20.81 13.02
N THR A 10 -18.27 20.20 12.55
CA THR A 10 -16.98 20.23 13.26
C THR A 10 -16.38 21.62 13.25
N GLU A 11 -16.41 22.32 12.12
CA GLU A 11 -15.92 23.70 11.99
C GLU A 11 -16.73 24.67 12.84
N ALA A 12 -18.06 24.48 12.91
CA ALA A 12 -18.93 25.26 13.79
C ALA A 12 -18.62 25.03 15.28
N TYR A 13 -18.28 23.79 15.67
CA TYR A 13 -17.91 23.45 17.03
C TYR A 13 -16.51 23.98 17.42
N LEU A 14 -15.53 23.84 16.52
CA LEU A 14 -14.14 24.24 16.78
C LEU A 14 -13.88 25.74 16.55
N GLY A 15 -14.73 26.41 15.78
CA GLY A 15 -14.53 27.80 15.35
C GLY A 15 -13.33 27.97 14.40
N LYS A 16 -12.88 26.90 13.75
CA LYS A 16 -11.70 26.86 12.86
C LYS A 16 -11.97 25.94 11.67
N THR A 17 -11.31 26.22 10.56
CA THR A 17 -11.39 25.40 9.35
C THR A 17 -10.71 24.05 9.54
N VAL A 18 -11.34 22.98 9.06
CA VAL A 18 -10.82 21.61 9.10
C VAL A 18 -10.38 21.21 7.70
N THR A 19 -9.11 20.85 7.55
CA THR A 19 -8.51 20.49 6.26
C THR A 19 -8.06 19.04 6.20
N ASN A 20 -7.57 18.48 7.31
CA ASN A 20 -7.07 17.11 7.38
C ASN A 20 -8.03 16.25 8.20
N VAL A 21 -8.32 15.04 7.73
CA VAL A 21 -9.20 14.10 8.41
C VAL A 21 -8.64 12.69 8.33
N MET A 22 -8.89 11.91 9.38
CA MET A 22 -8.72 10.45 9.36
C MET A 22 -10.12 9.83 9.30
N VAL A 23 -10.27 8.79 8.49
CA VAL A 23 -11.58 8.12 8.28
C VAL A 23 -11.47 6.66 8.69
N ALA A 24 -12.43 6.18 9.48
CA ALA A 24 -12.59 4.75 9.72
C ALA A 24 -13.42 4.11 8.63
N VAL A 25 -13.01 2.93 8.18
CA VAL A 25 -13.74 2.10 7.21
C VAL A 25 -13.72 0.65 7.66
N LEU A 26 -14.58 -0.16 7.04
CA LEU A 26 -14.68 -1.58 7.36
C LEU A 26 -13.39 -2.35 7.05
N ALA A 27 -13.15 -3.42 7.81
CA ALA A 27 -11.97 -4.25 7.59
C ALA A 27 -11.94 -4.95 6.24
N TYR A 28 -13.12 -5.25 5.67
CA TYR A 28 -13.26 -5.88 4.37
C TYR A 28 -13.34 -4.88 3.21
N PHE A 29 -13.10 -3.58 3.44
CA PHE A 29 -13.00 -2.63 2.33
C PHE A 29 -11.76 -2.92 1.48
N TYR A 30 -12.02 -3.12 0.18
CA TYR A 30 -11.00 -3.30 -0.84
C TYR A 30 -10.30 -1.98 -1.19
N ASP A 31 -9.18 -2.08 -1.89
CA ASP A 31 -8.38 -0.94 -2.33
C ASP A 31 -9.22 0.12 -3.07
N SER A 32 -10.09 -0.33 -3.98
CA SER A 32 -10.99 0.56 -4.73
C SER A 32 -11.96 1.33 -3.85
N GLN A 33 -12.48 0.72 -2.77
CA GLN A 33 -13.39 1.36 -1.83
C GLN A 33 -12.65 2.32 -0.89
N ASN A 34 -11.41 1.98 -0.50
CA ASN A 34 -10.52 2.87 0.24
C ASN A 34 -10.17 4.11 -0.59
N GLN A 35 -9.85 3.92 -1.86
CA GLN A 35 -9.58 5.01 -2.80
C GLN A 35 -10.83 5.89 -3.01
N ALA A 36 -12.00 5.29 -3.23
CA ALA A 36 -13.26 6.02 -3.34
C ALA A 36 -13.57 6.84 -2.07
N THR A 37 -13.19 6.34 -0.89
CA THR A 37 -13.32 7.07 0.38
C THR A 37 -12.39 8.29 0.44
N LYS A 38 -11.14 8.17 -0.05
CA LYS A 38 -10.22 9.32 -0.19
C LYS A 38 -10.75 10.35 -1.19
N ASP A 39 -11.29 9.89 -2.31
CA ASP A 39 -11.86 10.74 -3.35
C ASP A 39 -13.08 11.49 -2.82
N ALA A 40 -13.96 10.82 -2.04
CA ALA A 40 -15.08 11.45 -1.37
C ALA A 40 -14.64 12.55 -0.37
N GLY A 41 -13.53 12.33 0.34
CA GLY A 41 -12.92 13.36 1.17
C GLY A 41 -12.42 14.56 0.37
N THR A 42 -11.75 14.29 -0.75
CA THR A 42 -11.26 15.33 -1.68
C THR A 42 -12.41 16.17 -2.22
N ILE A 43 -13.52 15.54 -2.62
CA ILE A 43 -14.75 16.21 -3.05
C ILE A 43 -15.33 17.08 -1.94
N ALA A 44 -15.22 16.66 -0.68
CA ALA A 44 -15.65 17.45 0.48
C ALA A 44 -14.65 18.55 0.90
N GLY A 45 -13.54 18.73 0.18
CA GLY A 45 -12.48 19.68 0.53
C GLY A 45 -11.74 19.28 1.80
N LEU A 46 -11.54 17.97 2.01
CA LEU A 46 -10.80 17.37 3.10
C LEU A 46 -9.67 16.49 2.53
N ASN A 47 -8.51 16.55 3.17
CA ASN A 47 -7.40 15.65 2.93
C ASN A 47 -7.51 14.43 3.86
N VAL A 48 -7.88 13.28 3.30
CA VAL A 48 -7.93 12.00 4.03
C VAL A 48 -6.50 11.44 4.11
N PHE A 49 -5.75 11.90 5.12
CA PHE A 49 -4.34 11.53 5.24
C PHE A 49 -4.14 10.10 5.73
N ARG A 50 -5.12 9.54 6.45
CA ARG A 50 -5.09 8.14 6.89
C ARG A 50 -6.48 7.49 6.92
N ILE A 51 -6.52 6.23 6.50
CA ILE A 51 -7.67 5.33 6.65
C ILE A 51 -7.34 4.30 7.71
N THR A 52 -8.25 4.10 8.66
CA THR A 52 -8.10 3.12 9.75
C THR A 52 -9.22 2.09 9.69
N ASN A 53 -8.90 0.87 10.08
CA ASN A 53 -9.91 -0.17 10.28
C ASN A 53 -10.84 0.15 11.45
N GLU A 54 -12.13 0.16 11.19
CA GLU A 54 -13.16 0.28 12.20
C GLU A 54 -13.01 -0.77 13.33
N PRO A 55 -12.82 -2.08 13.08
CA PRO A 55 -12.66 -3.04 14.19
C PRO A 55 -11.37 -2.87 14.97
N THR A 56 -10.33 -2.31 14.34
CA THR A 56 -9.02 -2.11 14.98
C THR A 56 -8.99 -0.80 15.77
N ALA A 57 -9.76 0.21 15.37
CA ALA A 57 -9.78 1.52 16.02
C ALA A 57 -10.13 1.42 17.53
N PRO A 58 -11.19 0.74 17.98
CA PRO A 58 -11.57 0.62 19.40
C PRO A 58 -10.47 0.11 20.34
N VAL A 59 -9.44 -0.60 19.83
CA VAL A 59 -8.25 -0.98 20.62
C VAL A 59 -7.60 0.25 21.24
N ILE A 60 -7.55 1.36 20.50
CA ILE A 60 -6.94 2.62 20.96
C ILE A 60 -7.72 3.18 22.16
N ALA A 61 -9.04 3.35 22.02
CA ALA A 61 -9.91 3.79 23.10
C ALA A 61 -9.82 2.85 24.33
N TYR A 62 -9.68 1.55 24.09
CA TYR A 62 -9.53 0.56 25.15
C TYR A 62 -8.21 0.66 25.91
N GLY A 63 -7.12 0.86 25.17
CA GLY A 63 -5.76 0.90 25.71
C GLY A 63 -5.41 2.22 26.38
N LEU A 64 -6.00 3.34 25.96
CA LEU A 64 -5.60 4.69 26.38
C LEU A 64 -5.62 4.89 27.90
N ASP A 65 -6.64 4.38 28.59
CA ASP A 65 -6.80 4.54 30.04
C ASP A 65 -6.26 3.33 30.85
N LYS A 66 -5.79 2.28 30.17
CA LYS A 66 -5.43 1.02 30.82
C LYS A 66 -3.93 0.76 30.80
N LYS A 67 -3.31 0.83 31.98
CA LYS A 67 -1.94 0.36 32.19
C LYS A 67 -1.93 -1.15 32.39
N PHE A 68 -1.62 -1.89 31.34
CA PHE A 68 -1.44 -3.34 31.42
C PHE A 68 -0.05 -3.68 31.94
N ARG A 69 0.03 -4.61 32.90
CA ARG A 69 1.30 -5.14 33.43
C ARG A 69 1.83 -6.35 32.63
N ALA A 70 0.97 -6.94 31.80
CA ALA A 70 1.25 -8.12 30.99
C ALA A 70 0.46 -8.04 29.69
N GLU A 71 0.92 -8.75 28.67
CA GLU A 71 0.22 -8.90 27.39
C GLU A 71 -1.20 -9.46 27.61
N ARG A 72 -2.15 -8.98 26.82
CA ARG A 72 -3.54 -9.41 26.87
C ARG A 72 -4.07 -9.67 25.48
N ASN A 73 -4.76 -10.79 25.34
CA ASN A 73 -5.55 -11.08 24.16
C ASN A 73 -6.93 -10.46 24.33
N VAL A 74 -7.26 -9.51 23.46
CA VAL A 74 -8.54 -8.80 23.50
C VAL A 74 -9.28 -9.11 22.21
N LEU A 75 -10.53 -9.56 22.34
CA LEU A 75 -11.40 -9.80 21.19
C LEU A 75 -12.32 -8.59 21.02
N ILE A 76 -12.27 -7.95 19.85
CA ILE A 76 -13.19 -6.87 19.48
C ILE A 76 -14.21 -7.41 18.49
N LEU A 77 -15.49 -7.16 18.76
CA LEU A 77 -16.59 -7.56 17.91
C LEU A 77 -17.32 -6.32 17.44
N THR A 78 -17.21 -6.07 16.14
CA THR A 78 -18.02 -5.12 15.37
C THR A 78 -18.99 -5.91 14.52
N TRP A 79 -20.29 -5.72 14.73
CA TRP A 79 -21.30 -6.26 13.83
C TRP A 79 -21.98 -5.13 13.11
N GLU A 80 -21.36 -4.61 12.06
CA GLU A 80 -22.09 -3.76 11.13
C GLU A 80 -23.14 -4.61 10.40
N VAL A 81 -24.36 -4.58 10.92
CA VAL A 81 -25.51 -5.10 10.19
C VAL A 81 -25.97 -3.97 9.28
N ALA A 82 -25.40 -3.88 8.07
CA ALA A 82 -25.82 -2.93 7.04
C ALA A 82 -27.30 -3.09 6.61
N LEU A 83 -28.08 -3.99 7.21
CA LEU A 83 -29.42 -4.38 6.72
C LEU A 83 -30.49 -4.67 7.77
N LEU A 84 -30.33 -4.30 9.04
CA LEU A 84 -31.41 -4.51 10.00
C LEU A 84 -31.34 -3.50 11.12
N MET A 85 -32.06 -2.39 10.93
CA MET A 85 -32.95 -1.77 11.91
C MET A 85 -33.21 -0.32 11.45
N ASN A 86 -34.26 -0.12 10.64
CA ASN A 86 -34.93 1.17 10.61
C ASN A 86 -35.46 1.42 12.03
N ARG A 87 -34.89 2.42 12.68
CA ARG A 87 -35.20 2.83 14.05
C ARG A 87 -36.60 3.43 14.11
N LEU A 88 -37.62 2.59 14.26
CA LEU A 88 -38.98 2.94 14.70
C LEU A 88 -39.74 1.64 15.02
N LEU A 89 -40.31 1.53 16.23
CA LEU A 89 -41.15 0.42 16.75
C LEU A 89 -40.44 -0.71 17.52
N TYR A 90 -39.77 -0.43 18.65
CA TYR A 90 -39.25 -1.48 19.53
C TYR A 90 -39.64 -1.27 20.99
N LEU A 91 -40.74 -1.88 21.41
CA LEU A 91 -40.91 -2.42 22.77
C LEU A 91 -41.80 -3.68 22.78
N HIS A 92 -42.68 -3.89 21.79
CA HIS A 92 -43.63 -5.02 21.80
C HIS A 92 -43.17 -6.28 21.02
N TYR A 93 -42.11 -6.20 20.22
CA TYR A 93 -41.71 -7.26 19.27
C TYR A 93 -40.31 -7.86 19.49
N LEU A 94 -39.55 -7.47 20.52
CA LEU A 94 -38.16 -7.94 20.69
C LEU A 94 -38.05 -9.47 20.79
N SER A 95 -38.94 -10.11 21.55
CA SER A 95 -38.96 -11.58 21.69
C SER A 95 -39.32 -12.28 20.38
N GLN A 96 -40.24 -11.72 19.60
CA GLN A 96 -40.63 -12.25 18.29
C GLN A 96 -39.51 -12.05 17.27
N PHE A 97 -38.84 -10.90 17.31
CA PHE A 97 -37.68 -10.62 16.46
C PHE A 97 -36.52 -11.56 16.75
N GLU A 98 -36.18 -11.79 18.02
CA GLU A 98 -35.13 -12.72 18.41
C GLU A 98 -35.49 -14.16 17.99
N ALA A 99 -36.75 -14.56 18.13
CA ALA A 99 -37.21 -15.89 17.69
C ALA A 99 -37.08 -16.06 16.17
N LEU A 100 -37.50 -15.07 15.38
CA LEU A 100 -37.45 -15.13 13.91
C LEU A 100 -36.04 -15.11 13.36
N ASN A 101 -35.10 -14.44 14.03
CA ASN A 101 -33.72 -14.28 13.55
C ASN A 101 -32.73 -15.19 14.28
N THR A 102 -33.18 -16.15 15.10
CA THR A 102 -32.27 -17.00 15.90
C THR A 102 -31.20 -17.68 15.04
N ASP A 103 -31.56 -18.17 13.86
CA ASP A 103 -30.63 -18.83 12.95
C ASP A 103 -29.52 -17.89 12.46
N LEU A 104 -29.91 -16.67 12.05
CA LEU A 104 -28.96 -15.62 11.62
C LEU A 104 -28.06 -15.18 12.78
N LEU A 105 -28.61 -15.08 13.99
CA LEU A 105 -27.85 -14.73 15.19
C LEU A 105 -26.81 -15.80 15.54
N CYS A 106 -27.10 -17.08 15.31
CA CYS A 106 -26.14 -18.16 15.54
C CYS A 106 -24.94 -18.08 14.57
N VAL A 107 -25.19 -17.75 13.29
CA VAL A 107 -24.13 -17.61 12.26
C VAL A 107 -23.14 -16.49 12.61
N THR A 108 -23.54 -15.51 13.42
CA THR A 108 -22.63 -14.42 13.85
C THR A 108 -21.43 -14.91 14.69
N LEU A 109 -21.46 -16.15 15.20
CA LEU A 109 -20.34 -16.77 15.91
C LEU A 109 -19.29 -17.36 14.97
N ASP A 110 -19.60 -17.63 13.70
CA ASP A 110 -18.66 -18.25 12.76
C ASP A 110 -17.39 -17.41 12.55
N PRO A 111 -17.47 -16.07 12.38
CA PRO A 111 -16.28 -15.22 12.34
C PRO A 111 -15.43 -15.31 13.61
N VAL A 112 -16.06 -15.45 14.78
CA VAL A 112 -15.35 -15.58 16.06
C VAL A 112 -14.57 -16.90 16.10
N VAL A 113 -15.19 -17.99 15.67
CA VAL A 113 -14.54 -19.30 15.57
C VAL A 113 -13.37 -19.25 14.60
N LYS A 114 -13.55 -18.64 13.41
CA LYS A 114 -12.48 -18.48 12.42
C LYS A 114 -11.29 -17.67 12.96
N VAL A 115 -11.55 -16.57 13.68
CA VAL A 115 -10.48 -15.77 14.29
C VAL A 115 -9.71 -16.57 15.34
N LEU A 116 -10.40 -17.35 16.19
CA LEU A 116 -9.73 -18.21 17.18
C LEU A 116 -8.88 -19.30 16.50
N GLN A 117 -9.38 -19.89 15.41
CA GLN A 117 -8.62 -20.87 14.62
C GLN A 117 -7.39 -20.26 13.95
N ASN A 118 -7.53 -19.08 13.34
CA ASN A 118 -6.43 -18.38 12.65
C ASN A 118 -5.35 -17.92 13.62
N THR A 119 -5.75 -17.45 14.80
CA THR A 119 -4.81 -17.01 15.86
C THR A 119 -4.24 -18.16 16.67
N LYS A 120 -4.78 -19.39 16.52
CA LYS A 120 -4.43 -20.57 17.32
C LYS A 120 -4.57 -20.31 18.82
N LEU A 121 -5.55 -19.49 19.21
CA LEU A 121 -5.84 -19.16 20.60
C LEU A 121 -7.05 -19.93 21.09
N ASP A 122 -6.94 -20.45 22.31
CA ASP A 122 -8.07 -21.03 23.01
C ASP A 122 -8.97 -19.95 23.61
N LYS A 123 -10.26 -20.26 23.76
CA LYS A 123 -11.26 -19.35 24.35
C LYS A 123 -10.85 -18.81 25.72
N SER A 124 -10.13 -19.62 26.51
CA SER A 124 -9.64 -19.28 27.85
C SER A 124 -8.51 -18.25 27.82
N GLN A 125 -7.77 -18.15 26.71
CA GLN A 125 -6.65 -17.22 26.55
C GLN A 125 -7.11 -15.81 26.18
N ILE A 126 -8.36 -15.64 25.74
CA ILE A 126 -8.95 -14.31 25.57
C ILE A 126 -9.15 -13.72 26.97
N ASN A 127 -8.65 -12.50 27.21
CA ASN A 127 -8.75 -11.80 28.49
C ASN A 127 -9.98 -10.90 28.55
N ASP A 128 -10.25 -10.14 27.49
CA ASP A 128 -11.35 -9.18 27.44
C ASP A 128 -12.11 -9.32 26.11
N ILE A 129 -13.43 -9.17 26.14
CA ILE A 129 -14.30 -9.14 24.95
C ILE A 129 -14.95 -7.77 24.89
N ILE A 130 -14.76 -7.03 23.82
CA ILE A 130 -15.26 -5.68 23.62
C ILE A 130 -16.30 -5.69 22.51
N LEU A 131 -17.44 -5.08 22.80
CA LEU A 131 -18.52 -4.93 21.85
C LEU A 131 -18.53 -3.49 21.32
N VAL A 132 -18.61 -3.37 20.00
CA VAL A 132 -18.58 -2.11 19.27
C VAL A 132 -19.69 -2.13 18.22
N ASP A 133 -20.26 -0.98 17.91
CA ASP A 133 -21.48 -0.80 17.10
C ASP A 133 -22.79 -1.11 17.84
N GLY A 134 -23.84 -0.36 17.52
CA GLY A 134 -25.15 -0.41 18.16
C GLY A 134 -25.83 -1.78 18.03
N SER A 135 -25.53 -2.53 16.97
CA SER A 135 -26.06 -3.89 16.74
C SER A 135 -25.66 -4.87 17.84
N THR A 136 -24.48 -4.68 18.46
CA THR A 136 -24.02 -5.49 19.59
C THR A 136 -24.83 -5.26 20.88
N CYS A 137 -25.74 -4.27 20.91
CA CYS A 137 -26.62 -4.02 22.04
C CYS A 137 -27.74 -5.06 22.21
N LEU A 138 -27.95 -5.96 21.23
CA LEU A 138 -29.02 -6.96 21.29
C LEU A 138 -28.79 -7.99 22.43
N PRO A 139 -29.73 -8.19 23.36
CA PRO A 139 -29.53 -9.08 24.51
C PRO A 139 -29.25 -10.54 24.13
N LYS A 140 -29.95 -11.09 23.14
CA LYS A 140 -29.74 -12.47 22.67
C LYS A 140 -28.30 -12.70 22.18
N ILE A 141 -27.76 -11.75 21.44
CA ILE A 141 -26.38 -11.79 20.94
C ILE A 141 -25.37 -11.77 22.09
N GLN A 142 -25.55 -10.85 23.06
CA GLN A 142 -24.68 -10.78 24.23
C GLN A 142 -24.71 -12.08 25.03
N LYS A 143 -25.88 -12.71 25.13
CA LYS A 143 -26.04 -14.01 25.78
C LYS A 143 -25.32 -15.12 24.99
N LEU A 144 -25.51 -15.20 23.67
CA LEU A 144 -24.81 -16.17 22.83
C LEU A 144 -23.28 -16.07 22.96
N LEU A 145 -22.74 -14.85 23.00
CA LEU A 145 -21.31 -14.64 23.25
C LEU A 145 -20.88 -15.07 24.65
N GLN A 146 -21.65 -14.71 25.69
CA GLN A 146 -21.34 -15.13 27.06
C GLN A 146 -21.34 -16.65 27.16
N ASP A 147 -22.36 -17.31 26.61
CA ASP A 147 -22.47 -18.77 26.58
C ASP A 147 -21.29 -19.39 25.79
N PHE A 148 -20.92 -18.82 24.64
CA PHE A 148 -19.79 -19.28 23.84
C PHE A 148 -18.44 -19.17 24.57
N PHE A 149 -18.27 -18.15 25.41
CA PHE A 149 -17.09 -17.91 26.24
C PHE A 149 -17.28 -18.36 27.70
N ASN A 150 -18.10 -19.39 27.96
CA ASN A 150 -18.27 -20.03 29.27
C ASN A 150 -18.70 -19.07 30.40
N GLY A 151 -19.66 -18.19 30.13
CA GLY A 151 -20.20 -17.22 31.08
C GLY A 151 -19.33 -15.98 31.29
N LYS A 152 -18.29 -15.77 30.47
CA LYS A 152 -17.37 -14.65 30.63
C LYS A 152 -18.06 -13.30 30.43
N LYS A 153 -17.81 -12.37 31.35
CA LYS A 153 -18.40 -11.03 31.33
C LYS A 153 -17.87 -10.20 30.16
N LEU A 154 -18.79 -9.63 29.39
CA LEU A 154 -18.48 -8.72 28.28
C LEU A 154 -18.08 -7.33 28.82
N THR A 155 -17.11 -6.70 28.16
CA THR A 155 -16.56 -5.41 28.56
C THR A 155 -17.47 -4.28 28.11
N LYS A 156 -17.82 -3.38 29.04
CA LYS A 156 -18.66 -2.20 28.79
C LYS A 156 -17.93 -0.89 29.13
N SER A 157 -16.60 -0.90 29.15
CA SER A 157 -15.79 0.28 29.52
C SER A 157 -15.81 1.38 28.45
N ILE A 158 -16.21 1.04 27.22
CA ILE A 158 -16.27 1.97 26.09
C ILE A 158 -17.71 2.01 25.60
N ASN A 159 -18.17 3.19 25.21
CA ASN A 159 -19.48 3.34 24.57
C ASN A 159 -19.40 2.77 23.14
N PRO A 160 -20.23 1.76 22.78
CA PRO A 160 -20.15 1.10 21.49
C PRO A 160 -20.39 2.04 20.30
N ASP A 161 -21.21 3.07 20.46
CA ASP A 161 -21.57 4.02 19.39
C ASP A 161 -20.49 5.09 19.15
N LYS A 162 -19.61 5.31 20.14
CA LYS A 162 -18.59 6.36 20.10
C LYS A 162 -17.16 5.82 20.04
N ALA A 163 -16.98 4.53 20.29
CA ALA A 163 -15.67 3.88 20.39
C ALA A 163 -14.80 4.16 19.16
N VAL A 164 -15.36 3.94 17.97
CA VAL A 164 -14.66 4.12 16.69
C VAL A 164 -14.26 5.59 16.50
N ALA A 165 -15.22 6.51 16.61
CA ALA A 165 -14.97 7.94 16.39
C ALA A 165 -13.96 8.52 17.38
N TYR A 166 -14.03 8.11 18.65
CA TYR A 166 -13.08 8.52 19.68
C TYR A 166 -11.66 8.02 19.36
N SER A 167 -11.53 6.75 19.00
CA SER A 167 -10.24 6.16 18.61
C SER A 167 -9.61 6.82 17.40
N VAL A 168 -10.40 7.11 16.37
CA VAL A 168 -9.93 7.81 15.16
C VAL A 168 -9.45 9.22 15.51
N ALA A 169 -10.16 9.93 16.38
CA ALA A 169 -9.75 11.26 16.84
C ALA A 169 -8.40 11.21 17.59
N VAL A 170 -8.23 10.23 18.49
CA VAL A 170 -6.96 10.01 19.20
C VAL A 170 -5.83 9.68 18.23
N GLN A 171 -6.07 8.77 17.29
CA GLN A 171 -5.05 8.38 16.32
C GLN A 171 -4.70 9.51 15.35
N ALA A 172 -5.67 10.37 15.02
CA ALA A 172 -5.44 11.58 14.24
C ALA A 172 -4.60 12.60 15.01
N ALA A 173 -4.81 12.75 16.32
CA ALA A 173 -3.99 13.59 17.19
C ALA A 173 -2.54 13.09 17.26
N ILE A 174 -2.34 11.78 17.45
CA ILE A 174 -1.01 11.14 17.43
C ILE A 174 -0.32 11.39 16.08
N SER A 175 -1.03 11.18 14.98
CA SER A 175 -0.49 11.38 13.62
C SER A 175 -0.21 12.86 13.31
N SER A 176 -0.89 13.78 13.99
CA SER A 176 -0.65 15.23 13.89
C SER A 176 0.54 15.70 14.74
N GLY A 177 1.18 14.81 15.48
CA GLY A 177 2.36 15.10 16.29
C GLY A 177 2.03 15.60 17.70
N ASP A 178 0.84 15.30 18.22
CA ASP A 178 0.52 15.58 19.63
C ASP A 178 1.44 14.78 20.56
N LYS A 179 1.94 15.44 21.61
CA LYS A 179 2.93 14.90 22.57
C LYS A 179 2.32 14.62 23.95
N SER A 180 1.00 14.48 24.06
CA SER A 180 0.39 14.10 25.33
C SER A 180 0.97 12.79 25.87
N GLU A 181 1.31 12.72 27.16
CA GLU A 181 1.91 11.53 27.80
C GLU A 181 1.04 10.27 27.65
N SER A 182 -0.28 10.43 27.53
CA SER A 182 -1.23 9.34 27.33
C SER A 182 -1.21 8.72 25.92
N ALA A 183 -0.61 9.39 24.94
CA ALA A 183 -0.70 9.02 23.53
C ALA A 183 0.65 8.65 22.88
N GLN A 184 1.78 8.92 23.55
CA GLN A 184 3.12 8.72 22.98
C GLN A 184 3.48 7.23 22.75
N ASP A 185 2.92 6.31 23.54
CA ASP A 185 3.30 4.89 23.51
C ASP A 185 2.31 4.00 22.74
N LEU A 186 1.32 4.60 22.05
CA LEU A 186 0.26 3.83 21.41
C LEU A 186 0.60 3.48 19.96
N LEU A 187 1.19 2.29 19.79
CA LEU A 187 1.48 1.71 18.47
C LEU A 187 0.35 0.77 18.05
N LEU A 188 -0.26 1.06 16.90
CA LEU A 188 -1.28 0.21 16.28
C LEU A 188 -0.71 -0.47 15.03
N TRP A 189 -0.67 -1.79 15.07
CA TRP A 189 -0.32 -2.65 13.94
C TRP A 189 -1.60 -3.30 13.40
N ASP A 190 -1.77 -3.27 12.08
CA ASP A 190 -2.95 -3.82 11.40
C ASP A 190 -2.56 -5.01 10.52
N VAL A 191 -3.54 -5.80 10.07
CA VAL A 191 -3.32 -6.98 9.24
C VAL A 191 -4.33 -7.07 8.07
N PRO A 192 -3.95 -7.56 6.89
CA PRO A 192 -4.86 -7.79 5.79
C PRO A 192 -5.70 -9.04 6.06
N LEU A 193 -6.98 -8.99 5.72
CA LEU A 193 -7.89 -10.13 5.87
C LEU A 193 -7.71 -11.18 4.75
N LEU A 194 -7.28 -10.75 3.57
CA LEU A 194 -7.12 -11.60 2.39
C LEU A 194 -5.65 -11.66 1.96
N SER A 195 -5.29 -12.75 1.29
CA SER A 195 -3.97 -12.89 0.69
C SER A 195 -3.97 -12.18 -0.65
N LEU A 196 -3.01 -11.27 -0.86
CA LEU A 196 -2.81 -10.64 -2.15
C LEU A 196 -1.83 -11.46 -2.98
N GLY A 197 -2.26 -11.84 -4.18
CA GLY A 197 -1.43 -12.49 -5.17
C GLY A 197 -1.42 -11.72 -6.49
N ILE A 198 -0.52 -12.12 -7.38
CA ILE A 198 -0.55 -11.71 -8.78
C ILE A 198 -0.68 -12.92 -9.68
N GLU A 199 -1.54 -12.78 -10.68
CA GLU A 199 -1.58 -13.70 -11.80
C GLU A 199 -0.69 -13.15 -12.90
N THR A 200 0.28 -13.96 -13.30
CA THR A 200 1.17 -13.62 -14.42
C THR A 200 0.63 -14.22 -15.73
N THR A 201 0.92 -13.56 -16.85
CA THR A 201 0.62 -14.10 -18.19
C THR A 201 1.21 -15.50 -18.33
N GLY A 202 0.34 -16.51 -18.40
CA GLY A 202 0.71 -17.92 -18.25
C GLY A 202 -0.09 -18.65 -17.16
N GLY A 203 -0.98 -17.97 -16.45
CA GLY A 203 -1.89 -18.56 -15.45
C GLY A 203 -1.21 -18.94 -14.14
N VAL A 204 0.02 -18.47 -13.91
CA VAL A 204 0.74 -18.73 -12.66
C VAL A 204 0.35 -17.66 -11.65
N MET A 205 -0.50 -18.06 -10.71
CA MET A 205 -0.89 -17.26 -9.55
C MET A 205 0.15 -17.40 -8.44
N THR A 206 0.72 -16.27 -8.01
CA THR A 206 1.67 -16.24 -6.89
C THR A 206 1.16 -15.35 -5.77
N VAL A 207 1.00 -15.92 -4.57
CA VAL A 207 0.68 -15.16 -3.36
C VAL A 207 1.90 -14.39 -2.91
N LEU A 208 1.77 -13.07 -2.83
CA LEU A 208 2.84 -12.15 -2.43
C LEU A 208 2.75 -11.80 -0.96
N ILE A 209 1.57 -11.38 -0.52
CA ILE A 209 1.30 -10.94 0.85
C ILE A 209 0.22 -11.85 1.39
N LYS A 210 0.57 -12.66 2.38
CA LYS A 210 -0.40 -13.57 3.01
C LYS A 210 -1.35 -12.78 3.91
N CYS A 211 -2.58 -13.26 4.03
CA CYS A 211 -3.49 -12.78 5.06
C CYS A 211 -2.83 -12.85 6.45
N ASN A 212 -3.24 -11.96 7.36
CA ASN A 212 -2.71 -11.83 8.72
C ASN A 212 -1.24 -11.35 8.84
N THR A 213 -0.61 -10.88 7.76
CA THR A 213 0.72 -10.26 7.84
C THR A 213 0.64 -8.81 8.34
N THR A 214 1.58 -8.37 9.19
CA THR A 214 1.53 -6.98 9.71
C THR A 214 1.72 -5.94 8.61
N ILE A 215 0.88 -4.92 8.58
CA ILE A 215 0.94 -3.75 7.67
C ILE A 215 1.42 -2.52 8.47
N PRO A 216 2.28 -1.64 7.90
CA PRO A 216 2.77 -1.62 6.50
C PRO A 216 3.78 -2.72 6.17
N THR A 217 3.71 -3.26 4.95
CA THR A 217 4.61 -4.34 4.48
C THR A 217 5.00 -4.18 3.02
N LYS A 218 6.21 -4.64 2.69
CA LYS A 218 6.79 -4.54 1.35
C LYS A 218 7.34 -5.88 0.91
N GLN A 219 6.87 -6.35 -0.24
CA GLN A 219 7.33 -7.58 -0.86
C GLN A 219 7.90 -7.28 -2.24
N THR A 220 8.99 -7.96 -2.58
CA THR A 220 9.61 -7.80 -3.89
C THR A 220 9.84 -9.14 -4.54
N GLN A 221 9.25 -9.34 -5.72
CA GLN A 221 9.54 -10.52 -6.51
C GLN A 221 10.74 -10.27 -7.44
N PRO A 222 11.69 -11.21 -7.49
CA PRO A 222 12.65 -11.25 -8.57
C PRO A 222 11.98 -11.77 -9.84
N SER A 223 12.08 -10.96 -10.91
CA SER A 223 11.87 -11.30 -12.34
C SER A 223 10.45 -11.65 -12.81
N LEU A 224 9.83 -10.73 -13.54
CA LEU A 224 9.02 -11.09 -14.70
C LEU A 224 9.96 -11.17 -15.93
N GLN A 225 10.01 -12.33 -16.59
CA GLN A 225 10.58 -12.45 -17.92
C GLN A 225 9.48 -12.14 -18.94
N THR A 226 9.46 -10.93 -19.49
CA THR A 226 8.67 -10.67 -20.69
C THR A 226 9.57 -10.93 -21.90
N PRO A 227 9.27 -11.91 -22.78
CA PRO A 227 9.91 -11.96 -24.08
C PRO A 227 9.40 -10.76 -24.90
N THR A 228 10.18 -9.69 -24.96
CA THR A 228 9.96 -8.66 -25.99
C THR A 228 10.36 -9.27 -27.31
N THR A 229 9.38 -9.71 -28.09
CA THR A 229 9.60 -10.04 -29.49
C THR A 229 10.02 -8.78 -30.24
N ASN A 230 10.89 -8.99 -31.24
CA ASN A 230 11.38 -8.03 -32.23
C ASN A 230 12.67 -7.28 -31.87
N LEU A 231 13.80 -7.96 -32.00
CA LEU A 231 14.85 -7.65 -32.99
C LEU A 231 16.01 -8.64 -32.81
N ALA A 232 16.53 -9.14 -33.93
CA ALA A 232 17.61 -10.12 -33.97
C ALA A 232 18.92 -9.52 -33.43
N CYS A 233 19.16 -9.60 -32.12
CA CYS A 233 20.48 -9.49 -31.53
C CYS A 233 20.44 -10.06 -30.10
N SER A 234 21.29 -11.04 -29.81
CA SER A 234 21.60 -11.64 -28.49
C SER A 234 20.50 -11.53 -27.41
N PHE A 235 19.72 -12.59 -27.22
CA PHE A 235 18.71 -12.69 -26.16
C PHE A 235 19.34 -12.51 -24.77
N ARG A 236 19.36 -11.29 -24.24
CA ARG A 236 19.61 -11.01 -22.84
C ARG A 236 18.26 -10.77 -22.17
N PHE A 237 17.83 -11.71 -21.35
CA PHE A 237 16.57 -11.65 -20.60
C PHE A 237 16.52 -10.36 -19.76
N MET A 238 15.60 -9.45 -20.08
CA MET A 238 15.35 -8.24 -19.29
C MET A 238 14.73 -8.64 -17.95
N LYS A 239 15.39 -8.28 -16.84
CA LYS A 239 14.90 -8.52 -15.47
C LYS A 239 14.22 -7.26 -14.94
N ILE A 240 12.90 -7.16 -15.08
CA ILE A 240 12.11 -6.12 -14.40
C ILE A 240 11.88 -6.58 -12.95
N LYS A 241 12.19 -5.72 -11.99
CA LYS A 241 11.92 -5.96 -10.56
C LYS A 241 10.65 -5.22 -10.19
N VAL A 242 9.57 -5.96 -9.96
CA VAL A 242 8.28 -5.40 -9.53
C VAL A 242 8.20 -5.48 -8.01
N THR A 243 7.87 -4.35 -7.39
CA THR A 243 7.78 -4.19 -5.94
C THR A 243 6.35 -3.85 -5.57
N PHE A 244 5.82 -4.59 -4.60
CA PHE A 244 4.46 -4.45 -4.08
C PHE A 244 4.55 -3.94 -2.64
N ASP A 245 3.91 -2.81 -2.37
CA ASP A 245 3.95 -2.13 -1.08
C ASP A 245 2.51 -1.86 -0.63
N ILE A 246 2.13 -2.37 0.54
CA ILE A 246 0.84 -2.01 1.16
C ILE A 246 1.14 -0.94 2.20
N ASP A 247 0.63 0.28 1.93
CA ASP A 247 0.83 1.42 2.81
C ASP A 247 -0.03 1.32 4.09
N ALA A 248 0.11 2.29 4.99
CA ALA A 248 -0.69 2.35 6.22
C ALA A 248 -2.20 2.59 6.00
N ASN A 249 -2.62 2.85 4.75
CA ASN A 249 -4.03 2.97 4.34
C ASN A 249 -4.56 1.70 3.71
N ARG A 250 -3.74 0.65 3.64
CA ARG A 250 -4.04 -0.63 2.97
C ARG A 250 -4.24 -0.46 1.46
N ILE A 251 -3.58 0.53 0.87
CA ILE A 251 -3.56 0.75 -0.57
C ILE A 251 -2.35 0.03 -1.16
N LEU A 252 -2.60 -0.80 -2.16
CA LEU A 252 -1.55 -1.54 -2.85
C LEU A 252 -0.86 -0.63 -3.85
N ASN A 253 0.39 -0.29 -3.59
CA ASN A 253 1.25 0.43 -4.49
C ASN A 253 2.15 -0.55 -5.25
N ILE A 254 2.04 -0.53 -6.58
CA ILE A 254 2.90 -1.30 -7.47
C ILE A 254 3.93 -0.36 -8.06
N SER A 255 5.20 -0.65 -7.80
CA SER A 255 6.32 0.10 -8.38
C SER A 255 7.24 -0.84 -9.15
N THR A 256 7.61 -0.45 -10.35
CA THR A 256 8.62 -1.15 -11.14
C THR A 256 9.96 -0.43 -11.01
N VAL A 257 11.02 -1.21 -10.81
CA VAL A 257 12.39 -0.72 -11.00
C VAL A 257 12.86 -1.26 -12.34
N ASP A 258 12.80 -0.40 -13.35
CA ASP A 258 13.35 -0.66 -14.67
C ASP A 258 14.87 -0.56 -14.61
N LYS A 259 15.53 -1.71 -14.48
CA LYS A 259 16.98 -1.83 -14.62
C LYS A 259 17.47 -1.53 -16.05
N SER A 260 16.55 -1.31 -16.99
CA SER A 260 16.83 -1.16 -18.42
C SER A 260 17.37 0.21 -18.78
N THR A 261 16.89 1.32 -18.20
CA THR A 261 17.32 2.66 -18.61
C THR A 261 18.79 2.95 -18.34
N GLU A 262 19.33 2.41 -17.24
CA GLU A 262 20.74 2.58 -16.85
C GLU A 262 21.67 1.67 -17.66
N PHE A 263 21.19 0.46 -17.97
CA PHE A 263 21.87 -0.46 -18.88
C PHE A 263 21.92 0.11 -20.30
N THR A 264 20.80 0.63 -20.81
CA THR A 264 20.71 1.23 -22.14
C THR A 264 21.61 2.45 -22.28
N TYR A 265 21.68 3.34 -21.27
CA TYR A 265 22.60 4.49 -21.30
C TYR A 265 24.08 4.07 -21.39
N THR A 266 24.50 3.11 -20.56
CA THR A 266 25.89 2.62 -20.53
C THR A 266 26.28 1.91 -21.83
N PHE A 267 25.38 1.08 -22.37
CA PHE A 267 25.59 0.40 -23.65
C PHE A 267 25.58 1.36 -24.84
N ASN A 268 24.68 2.36 -24.85
CA ASN A 268 24.63 3.37 -25.89
C ASN A 268 25.91 4.22 -25.92
N ILE A 269 26.44 4.61 -24.75
CA ILE A 269 27.72 5.31 -24.67
C ILE A 269 28.85 4.43 -25.20
N LYS A 270 28.94 3.18 -24.73
CA LYS A 270 29.97 2.24 -25.18
C LYS A 270 29.93 2.05 -26.70
N ALA A 271 28.75 1.81 -27.27
CA ALA A 271 28.57 1.69 -28.72
C ALA A 271 28.89 2.99 -29.48
N THR A 272 28.60 4.16 -28.89
CA THR A 272 28.94 5.47 -29.49
C THR A 272 30.45 5.70 -29.51
N VAL A 273 31.17 5.26 -28.48
CA VAL A 273 32.62 5.42 -28.35
C VAL A 273 33.39 4.37 -29.17
N GLU A 274 32.82 3.19 -29.37
CA GLU A 274 33.36 2.12 -30.23
C GLU A 274 33.10 2.36 -31.73
N ASN A 275 32.15 3.25 -32.07
CA ASN A 275 31.76 3.54 -33.44
C ASN A 275 32.93 4.09 -34.29
N GLU A 276 33.22 3.42 -35.41
CA GLU A 276 34.32 3.75 -36.33
C GLU A 276 34.25 5.18 -36.89
N LYS A 277 33.03 5.73 -37.04
CA LYS A 277 32.80 7.09 -37.57
C LYS A 277 33.23 8.21 -36.63
N LEU A 278 33.51 7.90 -35.36
CA LEU A 278 33.94 8.87 -34.33
C LEU A 278 35.41 8.68 -33.92
N GLN A 279 36.14 7.73 -34.54
CA GLN A 279 37.53 7.36 -34.23
C GLN A 279 38.60 8.44 -34.52
N GLY A 280 38.22 9.67 -34.83
CA GLY A 280 39.16 10.79 -35.01
C GLY A 280 38.78 12.08 -34.26
N LYS A 281 37.71 12.07 -33.45
CA LYS A 281 37.20 13.28 -32.75
C LYS A 281 37.33 13.24 -31.23
N ILE A 282 37.77 12.11 -30.68
CA ILE A 282 38.02 11.91 -29.25
C ILE A 282 39.48 11.53 -29.10
N ASN A 283 40.16 12.09 -28.10
CA ASN A 283 41.52 11.68 -27.75
C ASN A 283 41.51 10.23 -27.27
N ASP A 284 42.49 9.41 -27.68
CA ASP A 284 42.56 7.99 -27.31
C ASP A 284 42.57 7.78 -25.78
N GLU A 285 43.16 8.71 -25.03
CA GLU A 285 43.12 8.70 -23.56
C GLU A 285 41.71 8.87 -22.97
N ASP A 286 40.88 9.73 -23.56
CA ASP A 286 39.51 9.99 -23.09
C ASP A 286 38.56 8.88 -23.53
N LYS A 287 38.81 8.30 -24.71
CA LYS A 287 38.14 7.10 -25.21
C LYS A 287 38.35 5.91 -24.27
N GLN A 288 39.60 5.67 -23.87
CA GLN A 288 39.93 4.57 -22.97
C GLN A 288 39.30 4.74 -21.59
N LYS A 289 39.31 5.96 -21.02
CA LYS A 289 38.66 6.26 -19.73
C LYS A 289 37.16 5.96 -19.73
N ILE A 290 36.44 6.26 -20.82
CA ILE A 290 35.02 5.94 -20.92
C ILE A 290 34.80 4.43 -21.01
N LEU A 291 35.60 3.72 -21.82
CA LEU A 291 35.47 2.27 -21.96
C LEU A 291 35.80 1.52 -20.66
N ASP A 292 36.83 1.96 -19.94
CA ASP A 292 37.21 1.40 -18.64
C ASP A 292 36.10 1.67 -17.61
N LYS A 293 35.50 2.88 -17.59
CA LYS A 293 34.41 3.17 -16.66
C LYS A 293 33.11 2.45 -17.01
N CYS A 294 32.78 2.34 -18.29
CA CYS A 294 31.64 1.55 -18.75
C CYS A 294 31.81 0.06 -18.40
N SER A 295 33.01 -0.51 -18.57
CA SER A 295 33.26 -1.92 -18.23
C SER A 295 33.30 -2.18 -16.72
N GLU A 296 33.83 -1.25 -15.92
CA GLU A 296 33.77 -1.29 -14.45
C GLU A 296 32.31 -1.32 -13.97
N ILE A 297 31.47 -0.43 -14.52
CA ILE A 297 30.06 -0.33 -14.17
C ILE A 297 29.30 -1.58 -14.62
N ILE A 298 29.54 -2.09 -15.83
CA ILE A 298 28.94 -3.36 -16.30
C ILE A 298 29.30 -4.52 -15.36
N ASN A 299 30.58 -4.63 -14.95
CA ASN A 299 31.02 -5.65 -14.01
C ASN A 299 30.41 -5.46 -12.61
N TRP A 300 30.23 -4.22 -12.18
CA TRP A 300 29.56 -3.91 -10.91
C TRP A 300 28.08 -4.28 -10.97
N PHE A 301 27.39 -4.01 -12.08
CA PHE A 301 26.00 -4.41 -12.31
C PHE A 301 25.83 -5.94 -12.29
N ASP A 302 26.74 -6.68 -12.93
CA ASP A 302 26.70 -8.15 -12.98
C ASP A 302 26.87 -8.76 -11.58
N LYS A 303 27.68 -8.14 -10.71
CA LYS A 303 27.93 -8.57 -9.32
C LYS A 303 26.87 -8.10 -8.33
N ASN A 304 26.24 -6.95 -8.56
CA ASN A 304 25.31 -6.30 -7.64
C ASN A 304 23.86 -6.31 -8.15
N GLN A 305 23.37 -7.47 -8.61
CA GLN A 305 22.02 -7.61 -9.17
C GLN A 305 20.88 -7.31 -8.17
N THR A 306 21.17 -7.26 -6.87
CA THR A 306 20.22 -7.04 -5.77
C THR A 306 20.29 -5.64 -5.16
N ALA A 307 21.16 -4.76 -5.66
CA ALA A 307 21.36 -3.40 -5.18
C ALA A 307 20.05 -2.56 -5.16
N LYS A 308 20.04 -1.51 -4.33
CA LYS A 308 18.91 -0.58 -4.19
C LYS A 308 18.91 0.46 -5.32
N LYS A 309 17.74 1.05 -5.60
CA LYS A 309 17.57 2.10 -6.64
C LYS A 309 18.56 3.25 -6.47
N GLU A 310 18.79 3.69 -5.23
CA GLU A 310 19.71 4.78 -4.91
C GLU A 310 21.18 4.45 -5.28
N GLU A 311 21.59 3.19 -5.14
CA GLU A 311 22.95 2.74 -5.49
C GLU A 311 23.15 2.71 -7.00
N PHE A 312 22.11 2.35 -7.75
CA PHE A 312 22.13 2.39 -9.21
C PHE A 312 22.16 3.84 -9.76
N GLU A 313 21.35 4.73 -9.19
CA GLU A 313 21.38 6.16 -9.54
C GLU A 313 22.74 6.79 -9.24
N HIS A 314 23.42 6.35 -8.17
CA HIS A 314 24.78 6.78 -7.84
C HIS A 314 25.77 6.36 -8.92
N GLN A 315 25.76 5.09 -9.34
CA GLN A 315 26.64 4.60 -10.42
C GLN A 315 26.36 5.29 -11.75
N GLN A 316 25.10 5.57 -12.07
CA GLN A 316 24.73 6.34 -13.25
C GLN A 316 25.30 7.77 -13.20
N LYS A 317 25.19 8.46 -12.08
CA LYS A 317 25.75 9.81 -11.90
C LYS A 317 27.27 9.83 -12.03
N GLU A 318 27.97 8.80 -11.53
CA GLU A 318 29.41 8.66 -11.70
C GLU A 318 29.80 8.47 -13.18
N LEU A 319 29.03 7.70 -13.94
CA LEU A 319 29.23 7.57 -15.39
C LEU A 319 28.96 8.90 -16.12
N GLU A 320 27.86 9.57 -15.80
CA GLU A 320 27.50 10.87 -16.38
C GLU A 320 28.58 11.93 -16.11
N LYS A 321 29.17 11.97 -14.90
CA LYS A 321 30.28 12.89 -14.57
C LYS A 321 31.50 12.72 -15.46
N VAL A 322 31.80 11.48 -15.86
CA VAL A 322 32.94 11.17 -16.76
C VAL A 322 32.56 11.44 -18.22
N CYS A 323 31.36 11.06 -18.63
CA CYS A 323 30.93 11.14 -20.03
C CYS A 323 30.55 12.57 -20.46
N ASN A 324 29.86 13.34 -19.62
CA ASN A 324 29.37 14.68 -19.94
C ASN A 324 30.48 15.66 -20.40
N PRO A 325 31.64 15.78 -19.73
CA PRO A 325 32.69 16.71 -20.18
C PRO A 325 33.32 16.28 -21.52
N ILE A 326 33.41 14.98 -21.80
CA ILE A 326 33.99 14.45 -23.03
C ILE A 326 33.00 14.62 -24.19
N ILE A 327 31.72 14.32 -23.97
CA ILE A 327 30.65 14.51 -24.95
C ILE A 327 30.45 16.01 -25.25
N THR A 328 30.53 16.88 -24.25
CA THR A 328 30.42 18.34 -24.46
C THR A 328 31.54 18.85 -25.35
N LYS A 329 32.78 18.40 -25.14
CA LYS A 329 33.92 18.72 -26.02
C LYS A 329 33.73 18.19 -27.45
N LEU A 330 33.13 17.02 -27.60
CA LEU A 330 32.82 16.41 -28.90
C LEU A 330 31.73 17.17 -29.68
N TYR A 331 30.70 17.67 -29.00
CA TYR A 331 29.67 18.50 -29.63
C TYR A 331 30.18 19.92 -29.95
N GLN A 332 31.06 20.48 -29.12
CA GLN A 332 31.72 21.77 -29.38
C GLN A 332 32.68 21.72 -30.57
N SER A 333 33.39 20.60 -30.78
CA SER A 333 34.26 20.43 -31.95
C SER A 333 33.50 20.11 -33.24
N ALA A 334 32.21 19.74 -33.15
CA ALA A 334 31.34 19.43 -34.29
C ALA A 334 30.41 20.59 -34.72
N GLY A 335 30.45 21.74 -34.04
CA GLY A 335 29.75 22.96 -34.48
C GLY A 335 28.25 23.07 -34.14
N GLY A 336 27.77 22.41 -33.07
CA GLY A 336 26.38 22.53 -32.60
C GLY A 336 26.20 23.42 -31.35
N MET A 337 25.12 24.21 -31.32
CA MET A 337 24.77 25.17 -30.25
C MET A 337 24.59 24.48 -28.86
N PRO A 338 24.96 25.12 -27.73
CA PRO A 338 24.99 24.47 -26.42
C PRO A 338 23.58 24.30 -25.84
N GLY A 339 23.05 23.08 -25.92
CA GLY A 339 21.80 22.67 -25.27
C GLY A 339 22.00 21.35 -24.53
N ARG A 340 21.53 21.29 -23.28
CA ARG A 340 21.52 20.09 -22.45
C ARG A 340 20.79 18.96 -23.19
N ILE A 341 21.48 17.87 -23.52
CA ILE A 341 20.90 16.74 -24.27
C ILE A 341 19.74 16.14 -23.46
N PRO A 342 18.50 16.08 -23.96
CA PRO A 342 17.39 15.43 -23.28
C PRO A 342 17.62 13.92 -23.17
N ARG A 343 17.24 13.33 -22.03
CA ARG A 343 17.43 11.91 -21.64
C ARG A 343 16.86 10.85 -22.62
N GLY A 344 16.30 11.24 -23.77
CA GLY A 344 15.72 10.35 -24.78
C GLY A 344 16.18 10.60 -26.23
N MET A 345 17.13 11.50 -26.50
CA MET A 345 17.46 11.91 -27.88
C MET A 345 18.48 11.02 -28.61
N PHE A 346 19.09 10.03 -27.95
CA PHE A 346 20.04 9.12 -28.61
C PHE A 346 19.38 8.08 -29.56
N GLY A 347 18.09 8.22 -29.86
CA GLY A 347 17.32 7.29 -30.70
C GLY A 347 16.91 7.81 -32.08
N VAL A 348 17.24 9.05 -32.48
CA VAL A 348 16.80 9.60 -33.77
C VAL A 348 17.99 9.84 -34.69
N PHE A 349 18.28 8.86 -35.54
CA PHE A 349 19.05 9.11 -36.77
C PHE A 349 18.19 9.95 -37.73
N PRO A 350 18.76 10.97 -38.41
CA PRO A 350 18.08 11.63 -39.51
C PRO A 350 18.06 10.67 -40.70
N GLY A 351 16.88 10.07 -40.99
CA GLY A 351 16.67 9.25 -42.19
C GLY A 351 15.82 7.97 -42.03
N GLY A 352 15.22 7.71 -40.86
CA GLY A 352 14.29 6.58 -40.69
C GLY A 352 12.84 7.07 -40.69
N ASP A 353 12.01 6.51 -41.58
CA ASP A 353 10.59 6.84 -41.73
C ASP A 353 9.79 6.74 -40.42
N VAL A 354 8.86 7.68 -40.27
CA VAL A 354 7.83 7.70 -39.22
C VAL A 354 6.79 6.63 -39.54
N LEU A 355 6.58 5.68 -38.62
CA LEU A 355 5.43 4.75 -38.68
C LEU A 355 4.71 4.69 -37.32
N PRO A 356 3.40 4.40 -37.33
CA PRO A 356 2.41 5.15 -36.58
C PRO A 356 2.19 4.63 -35.16
N SER A 357 1.62 5.51 -34.34
CA SER A 357 1.00 5.18 -33.06
C SER A 357 -0.17 4.20 -33.26
N GLY A 358 -0.10 3.06 -32.58
CA GLY A 358 -1.19 2.09 -32.42
C GLY A 358 -0.63 0.80 -31.80
N GLY A 359 -1.18 0.19 -30.75
CA GLY A 359 -2.38 0.48 -29.97
C GLY A 359 -2.25 -0.14 -28.58
N ALA A 360 -3.22 0.14 -27.72
CA ALA A 360 -3.28 -0.27 -26.34
C ALA A 360 -3.10 -1.79 -26.16
N SER A 361 -2.07 -2.21 -25.41
CA SER A 361 -1.99 -3.57 -24.87
C SER A 361 -2.74 -3.61 -23.54
N SER A 362 -3.77 -4.46 -23.48
CA SER A 362 -4.52 -4.80 -22.27
C SER A 362 -3.58 -5.18 -21.11
N GLY A 363 -3.69 -4.46 -19.99
CA GLY A 363 -2.91 -4.71 -18.79
C GLY A 363 -3.28 -6.03 -18.11
N SER A 364 -2.34 -6.59 -17.36
CA SER A 364 -2.53 -7.74 -16.47
C SER A 364 -3.56 -7.45 -15.38
N THR A 365 -4.51 -8.35 -15.18
CA THR A 365 -5.54 -8.27 -14.13
C THR A 365 -4.94 -8.70 -12.78
N ILE A 366 -5.23 -7.95 -11.72
CA ILE A 366 -4.90 -8.32 -10.34
C ILE A 366 -6.17 -8.91 -9.72
N GLU A 367 -6.07 -10.10 -9.16
CA GLU A 367 -7.18 -10.77 -8.49
C GLU A 367 -6.83 -11.08 -7.04
N GLU A 368 -7.78 -10.84 -6.14
CA GLU A 368 -7.70 -11.26 -4.74
C GLU A 368 -8.25 -12.68 -4.60
N VAL A 369 -7.60 -13.53 -3.81
CA VAL A 369 -7.95 -14.96 -3.69
C VAL A 369 -8.22 -15.30 -2.23
N ASP A 370 -9.33 -16.01 -2.01
CA ASP A 370 -9.80 -16.49 -0.69
C ASP A 370 -8.83 -17.48 -0.01
#